data_AF-A0A3R6QU08-F1
#
_entry.id   AF-A0A3R6QU08-F1
#
_cell.length_a   1.000
_cell.length_b   1.000
_cell.length_c   1.000
_cell.angle_alpha   90.00
_cell.angle_beta   90.00
_cell.angle_gamma   90.00
#
_symmetry.space_group_name_H-M   'P 1'
#
loop_
_entity.id
_entity.type
_entity.pdbx_description
1 polymer ?
#
loop_
_entity_poly.entity_id
_entity_poly.type
_entity_poly.pdbx_seq_one_letter_code
_entity_poly.pdbx_strand_id
1 'polypeptide(L)'
;MINDMQKKILVKAIEIGVESGEDALEILKSYPNLSIAEKQEIGKEVGIEYSPTLAEALTEKIAELSSVCNKAIEDGVTIQINGVDEHFSYGIASGDQSNIDSLFQLSAATKLQQPYHCDGGSCKLYTPEQIASIYIAEKMNATVQTTYFNQLKHMISDTYKEESDVETVLDITYGVSLTGKYLDDYNQIMKQSNLIVKAVSGNETTTEATA
;
A
#
# COMPACT_ATOMS: atom_id res chain seq x y z
N MET A 1 -0.02 -6.61 15.85
CA MET A 1 -0.07 -6.18 17.26
C MET A 1 -0.74 -7.27 18.08
N ILE A 2 0.02 -7.92 18.94
CA ILE A 2 -0.48 -8.81 19.99
C ILE A 2 -1.27 -8.01 21.02
N ASN A 3 -2.25 -8.65 21.67
CA ASN A 3 -2.98 -8.03 22.78
C ASN A 3 -2.27 -8.26 24.13
N ASP A 4 -2.69 -7.52 25.16
CA ASP A 4 -2.11 -7.61 26.52
C ASP A 4 -2.09 -9.02 27.10
N MET A 5 -3.10 -9.84 26.81
CA MET A 5 -3.17 -11.21 27.30
C MET A 5 -2.13 -12.09 26.60
N GLN A 6 -1.98 -11.97 25.28
CA GLN A 6 -0.95 -12.67 24.51
C GLN A 6 0.45 -12.27 24.97
N LYS A 7 0.67 -10.96 25.20
CA LYS A 7 1.94 -10.45 25.73
C LYS A 7 2.27 -11.06 27.10
N LYS A 8 1.31 -11.06 28.05
CA LYS A 8 1.49 -11.69 29.37
C LYS A 8 1.81 -13.19 29.27
N ILE A 9 1.15 -13.90 28.35
CA ILE A 9 1.42 -15.33 28.11
C ILE A 9 2.86 -15.53 27.62
N LEU A 10 3.33 -14.72 26.67
CA LEU A 10 4.69 -14.79 26.12
C LEU A 10 5.74 -14.46 27.19
N VAL A 11 5.53 -13.41 27.97
CA VAL A 11 6.41 -13.04 29.10
C VAL A 11 6.52 -14.20 30.08
N LYS A 12 5.40 -14.80 30.48
CA LYS A 12 5.41 -15.95 31.40
C LYS A 12 6.13 -17.16 30.80
N ALA A 13 5.95 -17.41 29.50
CA ALA A 13 6.64 -18.50 28.81
C ALA A 13 8.16 -18.30 28.80
N ILE A 14 8.62 -17.06 28.54
CA ILE A 14 10.06 -16.72 28.59
C ILE A 14 10.60 -16.89 30.01
N GLU A 15 9.91 -16.39 31.04
CA GLU A 15 10.31 -16.57 32.44
C GLU A 15 10.48 -18.05 32.81
N ILE A 16 9.55 -18.91 32.40
CA ILE A 16 9.60 -20.36 32.66
C ILE A 16 10.80 -21.01 31.94
N GLY A 17 11.07 -20.61 30.69
CA GLY A 17 12.24 -21.11 29.96
C GLY A 17 13.55 -20.70 30.64
N VAL A 18 13.66 -19.45 31.09
CA VAL A 18 14.81 -18.94 31.85
C VAL A 18 14.98 -19.69 33.17
N GLU A 19 13.90 -19.96 33.91
CA GLU A 19 13.91 -20.80 35.12
C GLU A 19 14.42 -22.24 34.82
N SER A 20 14.21 -22.71 33.60
CA SER A 20 14.68 -24.01 33.10
C SER A 20 16.11 -23.98 32.54
N GLY A 21 16.78 -22.82 32.55
CA GLY A 21 18.16 -22.63 32.10
C GLY A 21 18.33 -22.26 30.63
N GLU A 22 17.25 -21.89 29.94
CA GLU A 22 17.29 -21.41 28.56
C GLU A 22 17.65 -19.91 28.50
N ASP A 23 18.15 -19.46 27.34
CA ASP A 23 18.48 -18.05 27.10
C ASP A 23 17.24 -17.26 26.67
N ALA A 24 16.92 -16.19 27.41
CA ALA A 24 15.72 -15.38 27.18
C ALA A 24 15.67 -14.76 25.77
N LEU A 25 16.83 -14.34 25.25
CA LEU A 25 16.93 -13.70 23.94
C LEU A 25 16.70 -14.73 22.83
N GLU A 26 17.24 -15.94 22.96
CA GLU A 26 17.01 -17.03 22.02
C GLU A 26 15.54 -17.50 22.03
N ILE A 27 14.89 -17.57 23.20
CA ILE A 27 13.44 -17.83 23.28
C ILE A 27 12.67 -16.71 22.57
N LEU A 28 12.99 -15.44 22.83
CA LEU A 28 12.30 -14.31 22.21
C LEU A 28 12.44 -14.31 20.68
N LYS A 29 13.63 -14.60 20.15
CA LYS A 29 13.89 -14.73 18.70
C LYS A 29 13.11 -15.89 18.07
N SER A 30 12.79 -16.93 18.85
CA SER A 30 12.04 -18.10 18.37
C SER A 30 10.57 -17.82 18.03
N TYR A 31 10.06 -16.62 18.33
CA TYR A 31 8.71 -16.17 17.95
C TYR A 31 8.75 -15.33 16.66
N PRO A 32 8.66 -15.95 15.46
CA PRO A 32 8.87 -15.26 14.18
C PRO A 32 7.75 -14.28 13.82
N ASN A 33 6.59 -14.37 14.48
CA ASN A 33 5.43 -13.54 14.18
C ASN A 33 5.37 -12.25 15.00
N LEU A 34 6.32 -12.04 15.92
CA LEU A 34 6.41 -10.80 16.67
C LEU A 34 7.13 -9.74 15.85
N SER A 35 6.59 -8.53 15.83
CA SER A 35 7.29 -7.37 15.28
C SER A 35 8.52 -7.02 16.12
N ILE A 36 9.44 -6.25 15.55
CA ILE A 36 10.60 -5.71 16.27
C ILE A 36 10.15 -4.92 17.50
N ALA A 37 9.15 -4.05 17.36
CA ALA A 37 8.62 -3.27 18.47
C ALA A 37 8.05 -4.15 19.59
N GLU A 38 7.33 -5.23 19.25
CA GLU A 38 6.80 -6.18 20.23
C GLU A 38 7.94 -6.93 20.93
N LYS A 39 8.99 -7.34 20.20
CA LYS A 39 10.17 -7.97 20.79
C LYS A 39 10.93 -7.03 21.73
N GLN A 40 11.10 -5.76 21.36
CA GLN A 40 11.71 -4.74 22.21
C GLN A 40 10.90 -4.52 23.50
N GLU A 41 9.57 -4.45 23.39
CA GLU A 41 8.68 -4.27 24.54
C GLU A 41 8.70 -5.47 25.48
N ILE A 42 8.58 -6.70 24.95
CA ILE A 42 8.66 -7.94 25.74
C ILE A 42 10.05 -8.10 26.35
N GLY A 43 11.11 -7.83 25.58
CA GLY A 43 12.48 -7.89 26.05
C GLY A 43 12.69 -7.02 27.29
N LYS A 44 12.21 -5.77 27.23
CA LYS A 44 12.26 -4.84 28.37
C LYS A 44 11.56 -5.38 29.62
N GLU A 45 10.43 -6.09 29.47
CA GLU A 45 9.70 -6.67 30.60
C GLU A 45 10.44 -7.84 31.25
N VAL A 46 11.16 -8.64 30.46
CA VAL A 46 11.97 -9.76 30.97
C VAL A 46 13.43 -9.38 31.26
N GLY A 47 13.75 -8.08 31.21
CA GLY A 47 15.07 -7.56 31.58
C GLY A 47 16.17 -7.77 30.54
N ILE A 48 15.82 -7.92 29.26
CA ILE A 48 16.76 -8.03 28.14
C ILE A 48 16.57 -6.91 27.13
N GLU A 49 17.64 -6.56 26.42
CA GLU A 49 17.57 -5.66 25.28
C GLU A 49 17.49 -6.48 23.99
N TYR A 50 16.47 -6.23 23.16
CA TYR A 50 16.39 -6.80 21.82
C TYR A 50 16.88 -5.76 20.80
N SER A 51 18.05 -6.03 20.23
CA SER A 51 18.62 -5.25 19.13
C SER A 51 18.42 -6.01 17.82
N PRO A 52 17.55 -5.55 16.90
CA PRO A 52 17.38 -6.19 15.60
C PRO A 52 18.61 -5.94 14.72
N THR A 53 18.87 -6.86 13.82
CA THR A 53 19.82 -6.64 12.72
C THR A 53 19.25 -5.68 11.68
N LEU A 54 20.11 -5.03 10.90
CA LEU A 54 19.68 -4.23 9.75
C LEU A 54 18.80 -5.04 8.78
N ALA A 55 19.12 -6.31 8.56
CA ALA A 55 18.36 -7.18 7.68
C ALA A 55 16.92 -7.42 8.18
N GLU A 56 16.74 -7.62 9.50
CA GLU A 56 15.43 -7.71 10.13
C GLU A 56 14.67 -6.38 10.00
N ALA A 57 15.33 -5.25 10.31
CA ALA A 57 14.71 -3.92 10.23
C ALA A 57 14.25 -3.58 8.81
N LEU A 58 15.07 -3.82 7.79
CA LEU A 58 14.70 -3.62 6.39
C LEU A 58 13.53 -4.52 5.97
N THR A 59 13.53 -5.79 6.39
CA THR A 59 12.47 -6.74 6.04
C THR A 59 11.14 -6.31 6.61
N GLU A 60 11.10 -5.99 7.91
CA GLU A 60 9.87 -5.54 8.59
C GLU A 60 9.39 -4.19 8.04
N LYS A 61 10.29 -3.22 7.88
CA LYS A 61 9.93 -1.89 7.37
C LYS A 61 9.40 -1.93 5.94
N ILE A 62 10.02 -2.71 5.05
CA ILE A 62 9.54 -2.84 3.67
C ILE A 62 8.16 -3.52 3.65
N ALA A 63 7.91 -4.50 4.51
CA ALA A 63 6.60 -5.13 4.63
C ALA A 63 5.53 -4.15 5.15
N GLU A 64 5.86 -3.34 6.16
CA GLU A 64 5.00 -2.28 6.68
C GLU A 64 4.64 -1.27 5.57
N LEU A 65 5.64 -0.72 4.87
CA LEU A 65 5.45 0.24 3.79
C LEU A 65 4.66 -0.35 2.61
N SER A 66 4.85 -1.64 2.31
CA SER A 66 4.05 -2.38 1.32
C SER A 66 2.58 -2.44 1.74
N SER A 67 2.31 -2.73 3.02
CA SER A 67 0.94 -2.77 3.54
C SER A 67 0.28 -1.39 3.48
N VAL A 68 1.01 -0.31 3.78
CA VAL A 68 0.49 1.06 3.65
C VAL A 68 0.22 1.40 2.18
N CYS A 69 1.10 1.04 1.27
CA CYS A 69 0.90 1.18 -0.18
C CYS A 69 -0.39 0.49 -0.63
N ASN A 70 -0.55 -0.79 -0.30
CA ASN A 70 -1.73 -1.57 -0.72
C ASN A 70 -3.01 -0.99 -0.13
N LYS A 71 -2.98 -0.57 1.15
CA LYS A 71 -4.12 0.10 1.76
C LYS A 71 -4.48 1.41 1.05
N ALA A 72 -3.51 2.25 0.71
CA ALA A 72 -3.76 3.49 -0.02
C ALA A 72 -4.33 3.25 -1.44
N ILE A 73 -4.03 2.09 -2.04
CA ILE A 73 -4.64 1.67 -3.31
C ILE A 73 -6.08 1.21 -3.09
N GLU A 74 -6.32 0.32 -2.13
CA GLU A 74 -7.65 -0.23 -1.87
C GLU A 74 -8.64 0.79 -1.30
N ASP A 75 -8.15 1.77 -0.53
CA ASP A 75 -8.91 2.93 -0.08
C ASP A 75 -9.41 3.77 -1.27
N GLY A 76 -8.88 3.58 -2.49
CA GLY A 76 -9.43 4.13 -3.72
C GLY A 76 -9.38 5.66 -3.83
N VAL A 77 -10.31 6.25 -4.58
CA VAL A 77 -10.31 7.70 -4.86
C VAL A 77 -11.65 8.38 -4.57
N THR A 78 -11.59 9.68 -4.29
CA THR A 78 -12.77 10.56 -4.34
C THR A 78 -12.71 11.38 -5.61
N ILE A 79 -13.77 11.35 -6.40
CA ILE A 79 -13.90 12.19 -7.60
C ILE A 79 -15.24 12.90 -7.62
N GLN A 80 -15.30 14.01 -8.35
CA GLN A 80 -16.53 14.78 -8.49
C GLN A 80 -17.36 14.24 -9.68
N ILE A 81 -18.55 13.75 -9.39
CA ILE A 81 -19.55 13.32 -10.38
C ILE A 81 -20.73 14.29 -10.33
N ASN A 82 -20.98 15.02 -11.42
CA ASN A 82 -22.06 16.00 -11.51
C ASN A 82 -22.08 17.04 -10.37
N GLY A 83 -20.91 17.45 -9.89
CA GLY A 83 -20.76 18.41 -8.79
C GLY A 83 -20.84 17.82 -7.39
N VAL A 84 -20.97 16.49 -7.25
CA VAL A 84 -21.00 15.78 -5.97
C VAL A 84 -19.73 14.95 -5.82
N ASP A 85 -19.09 15.04 -4.65
CA ASP A 85 -17.95 14.19 -4.33
C ASP A 85 -18.44 12.78 -4.01
N GLU A 86 -17.92 11.81 -4.75
CA GLU A 86 -18.24 10.40 -4.59
C GLU A 86 -16.94 9.61 -4.42
N HIS A 87 -16.92 8.75 -3.41
CA HIS A 87 -15.78 7.91 -3.10
C HIS A 87 -15.98 6.50 -3.68
N PHE A 88 -14.96 5.96 -4.30
CA PHE A 88 -14.97 4.62 -4.87
C PHE A 88 -13.82 3.84 -4.24
N SER A 89 -14.12 2.70 -3.61
CA SER A 89 -13.10 1.76 -3.20
C SER A 89 -12.51 1.01 -4.39
N TYR A 90 -11.27 0.56 -4.25
CA TYR A 90 -10.56 -0.21 -5.28
C TYR A 90 -10.03 -1.52 -4.69
N GLY A 91 -10.84 -2.15 -3.86
CA GLY A 91 -10.52 -3.36 -3.13
C GLY A 91 -10.41 -4.59 -4.04
N ILE A 92 -9.43 -5.45 -3.75
CA ILE A 92 -9.31 -6.75 -4.44
C ILE A 92 -10.37 -7.71 -3.92
N ALA A 93 -10.57 -7.76 -2.60
CA ALA A 93 -11.47 -8.71 -1.95
C ALA A 93 -12.96 -8.46 -2.26
N SER A 94 -13.34 -7.18 -2.46
CA SER A 94 -14.68 -6.76 -2.89
C SER A 94 -14.92 -6.99 -4.39
N GLY A 95 -13.86 -7.22 -5.17
CA GLY A 95 -13.91 -7.36 -6.63
C GLY A 95 -13.97 -6.04 -7.39
N ASP A 96 -13.81 -4.89 -6.71
CA ASP A 96 -13.97 -3.56 -7.29
C ASP A 96 -13.07 -3.34 -8.50
N GLN A 97 -11.81 -3.78 -8.41
CA GLN A 97 -10.84 -3.62 -9.50
C GLN A 97 -11.30 -4.32 -10.78
N SER A 98 -11.78 -5.56 -10.67
CA SER A 98 -12.27 -6.33 -11.82
C SER A 98 -13.58 -5.77 -12.36
N ASN A 99 -14.40 -5.20 -11.49
CA ASN A 99 -15.68 -4.61 -11.83
C ASN A 99 -15.46 -3.34 -12.66
N ILE A 100 -14.69 -2.36 -12.16
CA ILE A 100 -14.44 -1.12 -12.90
C ILE A 100 -13.71 -1.37 -14.23
N ASP A 101 -12.80 -2.34 -14.28
CA ASP A 101 -12.14 -2.76 -15.52
C ASP A 101 -13.15 -3.27 -16.56
N SER A 102 -14.07 -4.12 -16.13
CA SER A 102 -15.12 -4.68 -16.99
C SER A 102 -16.10 -3.61 -17.45
N LEU A 103 -16.51 -2.71 -16.55
CA LEU A 103 -17.44 -1.62 -16.86
C LEU A 103 -16.82 -0.62 -17.84
N PHE A 104 -15.54 -0.31 -17.71
CA PHE A 104 -14.83 0.56 -18.65
C PHE A 104 -14.79 -0.04 -20.07
N GLN A 105 -14.50 -1.33 -20.19
CA GLN A 105 -14.52 -2.00 -21.50
C GLN A 105 -15.93 -2.07 -22.10
N LEU A 106 -16.92 -2.41 -21.27
CA LEU A 106 -18.31 -2.55 -21.71
C LEU A 106 -18.93 -1.19 -22.10
N SER A 107 -18.66 -0.13 -21.34
CA SER A 107 -19.12 1.23 -21.67
C SER A 107 -18.49 1.71 -22.98
N ALA A 108 -17.19 1.45 -23.18
CA ALA A 108 -16.49 1.81 -24.41
C ALA A 108 -17.05 1.08 -25.64
N ALA A 109 -17.42 -0.20 -25.50
CA ALA A 109 -17.95 -1.03 -26.60
C ALA A 109 -19.42 -0.72 -26.92
N THR A 110 -20.26 -0.53 -25.90
CA THR A 110 -21.71 -0.38 -26.08
C THR A 110 -22.15 1.07 -26.23
N LYS A 111 -21.34 2.03 -25.76
CA LYS A 111 -21.71 3.44 -25.59
C LYS A 111 -22.93 3.66 -24.70
N LEU A 112 -23.25 2.68 -23.85
CA LEU A 112 -24.38 2.73 -22.91
C LEU A 112 -23.91 3.03 -21.48
N GLN A 113 -24.80 3.64 -20.71
CA GLN A 113 -24.60 3.85 -19.29
C GLN A 113 -24.45 2.52 -18.56
N GLN A 114 -23.60 2.50 -17.52
CA GLN A 114 -23.31 1.31 -16.74
C GLN A 114 -23.86 1.44 -15.31
N PRO A 115 -24.45 0.37 -14.74
CA PRO A 115 -24.80 0.33 -13.33
C PRO A 115 -23.54 0.16 -12.47
N TYR A 116 -23.30 1.06 -11.53
CA TYR A 116 -22.20 0.98 -10.57
C TYR A 116 -22.58 1.66 -9.24
N HIS A 117 -21.70 1.62 -8.23
CA HIS A 117 -21.93 2.27 -6.94
C HIS A 117 -20.66 2.94 -6.42
N CYS A 118 -20.86 4.03 -5.67
CA CYS A 118 -19.85 4.60 -4.78
C CYS A 118 -20.01 4.00 -3.38
N ASP A 119 -19.05 4.25 -2.50
CA ASP A 119 -19.02 3.72 -1.14
C ASP A 119 -20.20 4.22 -0.31
N GLY A 120 -20.95 3.29 0.28
CA GLY A 120 -22.15 3.60 1.06
C GLY A 120 -23.33 4.15 0.23
N GLY A 121 -23.16 4.32 -1.09
CA GLY A 121 -24.18 4.80 -2.00
C GLY A 121 -25.05 3.68 -2.58
N SER A 122 -26.19 4.06 -3.17
CA SER A 122 -27.02 3.14 -3.96
C SER A 122 -26.44 2.94 -5.37
N CYS A 123 -26.65 1.74 -5.94
CA CYS A 123 -26.37 1.50 -7.35
C CYS A 123 -27.14 2.47 -8.25
N LYS A 124 -26.45 3.10 -9.20
CA LYS A 124 -27.02 4.03 -10.17
C LYS A 124 -26.29 3.93 -11.52
N LEU A 125 -26.87 4.59 -12.52
CA LEU A 125 -26.30 4.63 -13.87
C LEU A 125 -25.25 5.74 -13.98
N TYR A 126 -24.08 5.38 -14.48
CA TYR A 126 -23.01 6.30 -14.85
C TYR A 126 -22.83 6.32 -16.37
N THR A 127 -22.57 7.50 -16.94
CA THR A 127 -22.26 7.63 -18.37
C THR A 127 -20.91 6.99 -18.71
N PRO A 128 -20.65 6.67 -20.00
CA PRO A 128 -19.34 6.19 -20.42
C PRO A 128 -18.19 7.08 -19.94
N GLU A 129 -18.35 8.40 -20.01
CA GLU A 129 -17.34 9.39 -19.59
C GLU A 129 -17.11 9.37 -18.07
N GLN A 130 -18.18 9.18 -17.29
CA GLN A 130 -18.09 9.04 -15.84
C GLN A 130 -17.38 7.74 -15.45
N ILE A 131 -17.72 6.61 -16.10
CA ILE A 131 -17.02 5.33 -15.89
C ILE A 131 -15.54 5.45 -16.28
N ALA A 132 -15.23 6.09 -17.40
CA ALA A 132 -13.85 6.35 -17.81
C ALA A 132 -13.11 7.21 -16.77
N SER A 133 -13.76 8.22 -16.20
CA SER A 133 -13.19 9.07 -15.16
C SER A 133 -12.88 8.30 -13.87
N ILE A 134 -13.81 7.45 -13.41
CA ILE A 134 -13.60 6.56 -12.25
C ILE A 134 -12.42 5.62 -12.53
N TYR A 135 -12.47 4.89 -13.65
CA TYR A 135 -11.42 3.95 -14.05
C TYR A 135 -10.04 4.62 -14.11
N ILE A 136 -9.92 5.77 -14.78
CA ILE A 136 -8.66 6.49 -14.91
C ILE A 136 -8.15 6.93 -13.55
N ALA A 137 -9.00 7.48 -12.69
CA ALA A 137 -8.61 7.94 -11.37
C ALA A 137 -8.08 6.79 -10.51
N GLU A 138 -8.77 5.65 -10.50
CA GLU A 138 -8.33 4.46 -9.77
C GLU A 138 -7.02 3.87 -10.30
N LYS A 139 -6.90 3.70 -11.63
CA LYS A 139 -5.66 3.21 -12.24
C LYS A 139 -4.49 4.15 -12.00
N MET A 140 -4.73 5.47 -11.98
CA MET A 140 -3.69 6.45 -11.67
C MET A 140 -3.31 6.44 -10.19
N ASN A 141 -4.26 6.28 -9.27
CA ASN A 141 -3.94 6.10 -7.85
C ASN A 141 -3.06 4.84 -7.67
N ALA A 142 -3.50 3.70 -8.21
CA ALA A 142 -2.72 2.46 -8.18
C ALA A 142 -1.31 2.64 -8.75
N THR A 143 -1.19 3.33 -9.89
CA THR A 143 0.11 3.61 -10.52
C THR A 143 0.99 4.52 -9.66
N VAL A 144 0.44 5.58 -9.07
CA VAL A 144 1.16 6.50 -8.17
C VAL A 144 1.71 5.74 -6.96
N GLN A 145 0.85 5.00 -6.25
CA GLN A 145 1.22 4.31 -5.02
C GLN A 145 2.26 3.23 -5.28
N THR A 146 2.03 2.37 -6.29
CA THR A 146 2.96 1.27 -6.61
C THR A 146 4.30 1.78 -7.12
N THR A 147 4.32 2.80 -7.98
CA THR A 147 5.57 3.40 -8.47
C THR A 147 6.33 4.04 -7.31
N TYR A 148 5.66 4.82 -6.47
CA TYR A 148 6.27 5.44 -5.31
C TYR A 148 6.87 4.40 -4.36
N PHE A 149 6.09 3.37 -3.98
CA PHE A 149 6.56 2.32 -3.07
C PHE A 149 7.76 1.56 -3.63
N ASN A 150 7.74 1.21 -4.92
CA ASN A 150 8.87 0.50 -5.54
C ASN A 150 10.15 1.34 -5.48
N GLN A 151 10.04 2.63 -5.79
CA GLN A 151 11.18 3.55 -5.72
C GLN A 151 11.65 3.80 -4.29
N LEU A 152 10.73 3.91 -3.33
CA LEU A 152 11.05 4.04 -1.91
C LEU A 152 11.79 2.78 -1.40
N LYS A 153 11.29 1.59 -1.74
CA LYS A 153 11.93 0.31 -1.38
C LYS A 153 13.37 0.28 -1.87
N HIS A 154 13.60 0.61 -3.14
CA HIS A 154 14.96 0.64 -3.69
C HIS A 154 15.83 1.71 -3.01
N MET A 155 15.28 2.90 -2.73
CA MET A 155 16.00 3.96 -2.04
C MET A 155 16.46 3.53 -0.65
N ILE A 156 15.57 2.96 0.16
CA ILE A 156 15.89 2.49 1.51
C ILE A 156 16.95 1.38 1.44
N SER A 157 16.69 0.35 0.60
CA SER A 157 17.60 -0.79 0.48
C SER A 157 19.00 -0.41 -0.01
N ASP A 158 19.15 0.62 -0.83
CA ASP A 158 20.45 1.04 -1.35
C ASP A 158 21.16 2.05 -0.44
N THR A 159 20.42 2.83 0.36
CA THR A 159 20.96 3.89 1.21
C THR A 159 21.52 3.35 2.52
N TYR A 160 20.79 2.43 3.17
CA TYR A 160 21.13 1.92 4.50
C TYR A 160 21.81 0.56 4.39
N LYS A 161 23.03 0.45 4.94
CA LYS A 161 23.94 -0.68 4.74
C LYS A 161 24.65 -1.13 6.01
N GLU A 162 24.66 -0.29 7.03
CA GLU A 162 25.40 -0.53 8.27
C GLU A 162 24.43 -0.84 9.42
N GLU A 163 24.85 -1.64 10.40
CA GLU A 163 24.03 -1.95 11.58
C GLU A 163 23.66 -0.69 12.39
N SER A 164 24.44 0.39 12.26
CA SER A 164 24.09 1.69 12.86
C SER A 164 22.85 2.35 12.24
N ASP A 165 22.40 1.89 11.08
CA ASP A 165 21.26 2.47 10.35
C ASP A 165 19.90 1.94 10.85
N VAL A 166 19.89 0.91 11.71
CA VAL A 166 18.68 0.21 12.17
C VAL A 166 17.58 1.17 12.62
N GLU A 167 17.87 2.07 13.56
CA GLU A 167 16.87 3.00 14.09
C GLU A 167 16.37 3.96 12.99
N THR A 168 17.27 4.41 12.12
CA THR A 168 16.89 5.29 11.00
C THR A 168 15.95 4.58 10.03
N VAL A 169 16.17 3.28 9.76
CA VAL A 169 15.28 2.46 8.93
C VAL A 169 13.92 2.28 9.60
N LEU A 170 13.88 1.99 10.90
CA LEU A 170 12.64 1.79 11.65
C LEU A 170 11.77 3.06 11.73
N ASP A 171 12.40 4.24 11.68
CA ASP A 171 11.70 5.54 11.70
C ASP A 171 11.15 5.99 10.33
N ILE A 172 11.45 5.27 9.25
CA ILE A 172 10.95 5.65 7.92
C ILE A 172 9.43 5.48 7.85
N THR A 173 8.76 6.53 7.39
CA THR A 173 7.32 6.55 7.16
C THR A 173 6.99 6.55 5.68
N TYR A 174 5.83 6.00 5.32
CA TYR A 174 5.30 6.15 3.97
C TYR A 174 5.03 7.64 3.67
N GLY A 175 5.39 8.10 2.47
CA GLY A 175 5.26 9.50 2.07
C GLY A 175 6.54 10.35 2.23
N VAL A 176 7.64 9.79 2.76
CA VAL A 176 8.95 10.47 2.70
C VAL A 176 9.35 10.77 1.24
N SER A 177 10.01 11.90 1.03
CA SER A 177 10.40 12.31 -0.33
C SER A 177 11.41 11.34 -0.93
N LEU A 178 11.14 10.90 -2.16
CA LEU A 178 12.14 10.23 -2.99
C LEU A 178 13.24 11.23 -3.35
N THR A 179 14.47 10.75 -3.50
CA THR A 179 15.62 11.58 -3.87
C THR A 179 16.47 10.92 -4.95
N GLY A 180 17.30 11.72 -5.64
CA GLY A 180 18.22 11.26 -6.66
C GLY A 180 17.54 10.42 -7.75
N LYS A 181 18.20 9.33 -8.15
CA LYS A 181 17.72 8.44 -9.23
C LYS A 181 16.30 7.90 -8.99
N TYR A 182 15.90 7.69 -7.74
CA TYR A 182 14.58 7.14 -7.42
C TYR A 182 13.46 8.12 -7.73
N LEU A 183 13.70 9.41 -7.48
CA LEU A 183 12.79 10.48 -7.84
C LEU A 183 12.74 10.67 -9.36
N ASP A 184 13.89 10.61 -10.03
CA ASP A 184 13.97 10.75 -11.49
C ASP A 184 13.18 9.63 -12.20
N ASP A 185 13.40 8.38 -11.79
CA ASP A 185 12.67 7.21 -12.29
C ASP A 185 11.17 7.30 -12.01
N TYR A 186 10.77 7.71 -10.79
CA TYR A 186 9.37 7.97 -10.45
C TYR A 186 8.75 8.99 -11.41
N ASN A 187 9.41 10.13 -11.61
CA ASN A 187 8.94 11.20 -12.47
C ASN A 187 8.84 10.76 -13.94
N GLN A 188 9.79 9.96 -14.41
CA GLN A 188 9.77 9.41 -15.77
C GLN A 188 8.55 8.50 -15.98
N ILE A 189 8.28 7.59 -15.04
CA ILE A 189 7.12 6.70 -15.10
C ILE A 189 5.84 7.52 -15.06
N MET A 190 5.71 8.46 -14.12
CA MET A 190 4.53 9.31 -14.00
C MET A 190 4.29 10.18 -15.24
N LYS A 191 5.35 10.65 -15.90
CA LYS A 191 5.23 11.36 -17.17
C LYS A 191 4.63 10.48 -18.25
N GLN A 192 5.08 9.22 -18.37
CA GLN A 192 4.53 8.27 -19.33
C GLN A 192 3.07 7.90 -19.00
N SER A 193 2.75 7.65 -17.72
CA SER A 193 1.38 7.33 -17.29
C SER A 193 0.40 8.47 -17.62
N ASN A 194 0.82 9.72 -17.45
CA ASN A 194 0.01 10.88 -17.86
C ASN A 194 -0.23 10.96 -19.37
N LEU A 195 0.71 10.49 -20.21
CA LEU A 195 0.49 10.40 -21.67
C LEU A 195 -0.56 9.33 -22.01
N ILE A 196 -0.53 8.19 -21.32
CA ILE A 196 -1.52 7.12 -21.49
C ILE A 196 -2.91 7.62 -21.13
N VAL A 197 -3.06 8.30 -19.99
CA VAL A 197 -4.34 8.90 -19.57
C VAL A 197 -4.88 9.87 -20.64
N LYS A 198 -4.04 10.78 -21.13
CA LYS A 198 -4.43 11.74 -22.17
C LYS A 198 -4.88 11.04 -23.46
N ALA A 199 -4.23 9.95 -23.85
CA ALA A 199 -4.62 9.19 -25.03
C ALA A 199 -5.99 8.50 -24.84
N VAL A 200 -6.24 7.95 -23.65
CA VAL A 200 -7.52 7.32 -23.32
C VAL A 200 -8.65 8.35 -23.30
N SER A 201 -8.46 9.51 -22.65
CA SER A 201 -9.46 10.59 -22.63
C SER A 201 -9.63 11.28 -23.99
N GLY A 202 -8.58 11.36 -24.82
CA GLY A 202 -8.62 12.02 -26.13
C GLY A 202 -9.34 11.20 -27.21
N ASN A 203 -9.28 9.86 -27.13
CA ASN A 203 -9.96 8.96 -28.05
C ASN A 203 -11.50 9.00 -27.94
N GLU A 204 -12.06 9.72 -26.97
CA GLU A 204 -13.51 9.99 -26.88
C GLU A 204 -13.99 11.06 -27.88
N THR A 205 -13.08 11.81 -28.53
CA THR A 205 -13.43 12.91 -29.45
C THR A 205 -13.18 12.64 -30.94
N THR A 206 -12.61 11.49 -31.31
CA THR A 206 -12.29 11.17 -32.72
C THR A 206 -13.03 9.94 -33.22
N THR A 207 -14.36 10.01 -33.28
CA THR A 207 -15.17 9.11 -34.11
C THR A 207 -16.38 9.83 -34.72
N GLU A 208 -16.15 10.99 -35.35
CA GLU A 208 -17.05 11.52 -36.36
C GLU A 208 -16.27 12.42 -37.33
N ALA A 209 -15.71 11.81 -38.38
CA ALA A 209 -15.47 12.45 -39.67
C ALA A 209 -14.88 11.43 -40.67
N THR A 210 -15.73 10.60 -41.26
CA THR A 210 -15.54 10.17 -42.67
C THR A 210 -16.91 9.83 -43.27
N ALA A 211 -17.32 10.73 -44.17
CA ALA A 211 -18.21 10.62 -45.35
C ALA A 211 -19.20 9.46 -45.47
#